data_AF-A0A1R2AYN5-F1
#
_entry.id   AF-A0A1R2AYN5-F1
#
_cell.length_a   1.000
_cell.length_b   1.000
_cell.length_c   1.000
_cell.angle_alpha   90.00
_cell.angle_beta   90.00
_cell.angle_gamma   90.00
#
_symmetry.space_group_name_H-M   'P 1'
#
loop_
_entity.id
_entity.type
_entity.pdbx_description
1 polymer ?
#
loop_
_entity_poly.entity_id
_entity_poly.type
_entity_poly.pdbx_seq_one_letter_code
_entity_poly.pdbx_strand_id
1 'polypeptide(L)'
;MLRCSTWRCKEVPSSQCTNCLNKLLCPKCLSLHTDEHLINGTTSIFQPIQDEILNSISENTKFHRSQGQSKYFFIKSPDFSIIVYNQLNNQQEGILKGHKGLVRSIVVTNDDKYAISGSEDYTIRVWNLLDKREEEEFDSDYQIIIPGGNDKPKHLEIPEFRQQSILRGHTDYVNSLAITNDNQFVISVSDDNTVKMWNFLEERIETVFEGHTGSVKSVAISNDDHFAVTGSCDHNIIVWNLIEKRQQSVMLDHECSIEKVSIFLDNKCCSLSSSEMIVWDLEGASQILKTTVYYRFLAFNKNETIWVTSLFGFPDDEVQVWNLVKKTKVVVSGCKKSASSAAVFNNNCLLALGSSNGSVILWNITENKQEDELKGHTEEVSCIALTSDNGLLISGSKDYTLRVWNLSEKKEEAIFQGHTDSVTSVVITNNDKLAISGSYDMTIRIWNLQEKRQETVLQGSKNWIYCMDLTKDNRFLVSGSYHEDIIRWDLSENQLESFFIGHVKSVCSIGVSFDNRYLISESNDLVVRVWDIQTKAVKAIITMPDNMRFKGVFASKIENIIYISSGLGISVYNIDKKTLEHGVFFDKTLDDYYYEHPSIGECILPKVIFND
;
A
#
# COMPACT_ATOMS: atom_id res chain seq x y z
N MET A 1 -6.24 -22.96 -8.96
CA MET A 1 -7.37 -23.69 -9.60
C MET A 1 -6.92 -24.25 -10.94
N LEU A 2 -7.12 -25.55 -11.17
CA LEU A 2 -6.89 -26.18 -12.49
C LEU A 2 -7.77 -25.49 -13.55
N ARG A 3 -7.20 -25.17 -14.72
CA ARG A 3 -7.93 -24.60 -15.86
C ARG A 3 -7.88 -25.53 -17.06
N CYS A 4 -8.94 -25.47 -17.86
CA CYS A 4 -8.98 -26.12 -19.16
C CYS A 4 -7.78 -25.65 -20.02
N SER A 5 -7.03 -26.60 -20.58
CA SER A 5 -5.80 -26.37 -21.33
C SER A 5 -6.02 -25.81 -22.74
N THR A 6 -7.27 -25.51 -23.12
CA THR A 6 -7.59 -24.82 -24.37
C THR A 6 -7.51 -23.31 -24.16
N TRP A 7 -6.74 -22.65 -25.02
CA TRP A 7 -6.52 -21.21 -24.95
C TRP A 7 -7.86 -20.46 -24.99
N ARG A 8 -8.09 -19.59 -23.98
CA ARG A 8 -9.32 -18.80 -23.70
C ARG A 8 -10.48 -19.52 -22.99
N CYS A 9 -10.41 -20.81 -22.70
CA CYS A 9 -11.44 -21.48 -21.90
C CYS A 9 -11.21 -21.24 -20.39
N LYS A 10 -12.22 -20.71 -19.68
CA LYS A 10 -12.18 -20.45 -18.23
C LYS A 10 -12.93 -21.50 -17.40
N GLU A 11 -13.49 -22.53 -18.03
CA GLU A 11 -14.25 -23.57 -17.33
C GLU A 11 -13.33 -24.58 -16.63
N VAL A 12 -13.85 -25.19 -15.56
CA VAL A 12 -13.15 -26.21 -14.77
C VAL A 12 -13.04 -27.50 -15.60
N PRO A 13 -11.84 -28.10 -15.71
CA PRO A 13 -11.68 -29.34 -16.46
C PRO A 13 -12.33 -30.52 -15.72
N SER A 14 -12.95 -31.43 -16.48
CA SER A 14 -13.57 -32.65 -15.96
C SER A 14 -12.81 -33.92 -16.34
N SER A 15 -12.02 -33.85 -17.41
CA SER A 15 -11.37 -35.00 -18.02
C SER A 15 -9.97 -34.65 -18.51
N GLN A 16 -9.08 -35.64 -18.53
CA GLN A 16 -7.70 -35.50 -18.98
C GLN A 16 -7.44 -36.41 -20.19
N CYS A 17 -6.84 -35.87 -21.25
CA CYS A 17 -6.40 -36.66 -22.41
C CYS A 17 -4.98 -37.17 -22.20
N THR A 18 -4.81 -38.49 -22.05
CA THR A 18 -3.49 -39.08 -21.79
C THR A 18 -2.60 -39.09 -23.03
N ASN A 19 -3.18 -39.10 -24.23
CA ASN A 19 -2.45 -39.11 -25.50
C ASN A 19 -1.95 -37.72 -25.93
N CYS A 20 -2.41 -36.65 -25.28
CA CYS A 20 -1.97 -35.27 -25.55
C CYS A 20 -1.29 -34.66 -24.33
N LEU A 21 -0.25 -35.31 -23.80
CA LEU A 21 0.54 -34.81 -22.66
C LEU A 21 -0.34 -34.38 -21.47
N ASN A 22 -1.35 -35.19 -21.14
CA ASN A 22 -2.23 -34.93 -20.00
C ASN A 22 -3.03 -33.61 -20.09
N LYS A 23 -3.48 -33.24 -21.30
CA LYS A 23 -4.30 -32.05 -21.54
C LYS A 23 -5.61 -32.10 -20.75
N LEU A 24 -5.87 -31.10 -19.91
CA LEU A 24 -7.05 -30.99 -19.06
C LEU A 24 -8.18 -30.28 -19.82
N LEU A 25 -9.35 -30.88 -19.90
CA LEU A 25 -10.45 -30.41 -20.74
C LEU A 25 -11.74 -30.31 -19.94
N CYS A 26 -12.44 -29.18 -20.07
CA CYS A 26 -13.82 -29.06 -19.60
C CYS A 26 -14.76 -29.82 -20.54
N PRO A 27 -16.01 -30.12 -20.13
CA PRO A 27 -16.95 -30.90 -20.94
C PRO A 27 -17.15 -30.34 -22.36
N LYS A 28 -17.14 -29.00 -22.53
CA LYS A 28 -17.29 -28.35 -23.85
C LYS A 28 -16.05 -28.47 -24.73
N CYS A 29 -14.86 -28.34 -24.16
CA CYS A 29 -13.61 -28.46 -24.91
C CYS A 29 -13.23 -29.91 -25.18
N LEU A 30 -13.72 -30.83 -24.35
CA LEU A 30 -13.54 -32.27 -24.53
C LEU A 30 -14.15 -32.74 -25.86
N SER A 31 -15.38 -32.35 -26.17
CA SER A 31 -16.04 -32.76 -27.43
C SER A 31 -15.25 -32.28 -28.66
N LEU A 32 -14.88 -31.00 -28.68
CA LEU A 32 -14.09 -30.40 -29.77
C LEU A 32 -12.72 -31.09 -29.94
N HIS A 33 -12.06 -31.41 -28.82
CA HIS A 33 -10.77 -32.09 -28.86
C HIS A 33 -10.90 -33.57 -29.27
N THR A 34 -12.05 -34.19 -29.03
CA THR A 34 -12.34 -35.54 -29.51
C THR A 34 -12.45 -35.56 -31.03
N ASP A 35 -13.09 -34.54 -31.61
CA ASP A 35 -13.21 -34.37 -33.06
C ASP A 35 -11.83 -34.15 -33.72
N GLU A 36 -10.90 -33.44 -33.07
CA GLU A 36 -9.51 -33.31 -33.55
C GLU A 36 -8.77 -34.65 -33.64
N HIS A 37 -8.97 -35.55 -32.68
CA HIS A 37 -8.37 -36.89 -32.72
C HIS A 37 -8.93 -37.73 -33.87
N LEU A 38 -10.24 -37.63 -34.12
CA LEU A 38 -10.94 -38.29 -35.23
C LEU A 38 -10.44 -37.78 -36.59
N ILE A 39 -10.25 -36.47 -36.75
CA ILE A 39 -9.72 -35.86 -37.98
C ILE A 39 -8.27 -36.29 -38.22
N ASN A 40 -7.46 -36.39 -37.15
CA ASN A 40 -6.05 -36.76 -37.23
C ASN A 40 -5.80 -38.27 -37.22
N GLY A 41 -6.84 -39.11 -37.23
CA GLY A 41 -6.73 -40.57 -37.24
C GLY A 41 -6.06 -41.17 -35.99
N THR A 42 -6.14 -40.48 -34.85
CA THR A 42 -5.53 -40.89 -33.59
C THR A 42 -6.59 -41.35 -32.59
N THR A 43 -6.28 -42.30 -31.72
CA THR A 43 -7.19 -42.74 -30.66
C THR A 43 -7.17 -41.75 -29.51
N SER A 44 -8.34 -41.36 -29.03
CA SER A 44 -8.49 -40.54 -27.81
C SER A 44 -8.73 -41.45 -26.61
N ILE A 45 -7.91 -41.28 -25.56
CA ILE A 45 -8.10 -41.95 -24.27
C ILE A 45 -8.29 -40.83 -23.25
N PHE A 46 -9.47 -40.78 -22.65
CA PHE A 46 -9.82 -39.80 -21.62
C PHE A 46 -10.00 -40.48 -20.28
N GLN A 47 -9.33 -39.94 -19.26
CA GLN A 47 -9.54 -40.34 -17.87
C GLN A 47 -10.34 -39.26 -17.16
N PRO A 48 -11.41 -39.61 -16.40
CA PRO A 48 -12.09 -38.66 -15.54
C PRO A 48 -11.13 -38.20 -14.43
N ILE A 49 -11.14 -36.91 -14.12
CA ILE A 49 -10.36 -36.37 -13.00
C ILE A 49 -11.08 -36.79 -11.72
N GLN A 50 -10.57 -37.82 -11.04
CA GLN A 50 -11.17 -38.34 -9.81
C GLN A 50 -11.03 -37.33 -8.66
N ASP A 51 -12.03 -37.29 -7.78
CA ASP A 51 -12.08 -36.40 -6.59
C ASP A 51 -10.87 -36.56 -5.65
N GLU A 52 -10.12 -37.66 -5.73
CA GLU A 52 -8.86 -37.84 -5.01
C GLU A 52 -7.71 -36.96 -5.54
N ILE A 53 -7.75 -36.51 -6.80
CA ILE A 53 -6.81 -35.48 -7.32
C ILE A 53 -7.26 -34.09 -6.86
N LEU A 54 -8.56 -33.83 -6.77
CA LEU A 54 -9.09 -32.58 -6.20
C LEU A 54 -8.80 -32.47 -4.69
N ASN A 55 -8.85 -33.58 -3.96
CA ASN A 55 -8.52 -33.64 -2.54
C ASN A 55 -7.02 -33.76 -2.28
N SER A 56 -6.23 -34.44 -3.11
CA SER A 56 -4.77 -34.37 -2.98
C SER A 56 -4.20 -33.04 -3.45
N ILE A 57 -4.91 -32.29 -4.32
CA ILE A 57 -4.57 -30.89 -4.59
C ILE A 57 -5.13 -29.97 -3.49
N SER A 58 -6.22 -30.27 -2.80
CA SER A 58 -6.64 -29.51 -1.60
C SER A 58 -5.73 -29.78 -0.39
N GLU A 59 -5.16 -30.98 -0.29
CA GLU A 59 -4.14 -31.33 0.69
C GLU A 59 -2.72 -30.90 0.28
N ASN A 60 -2.39 -30.84 -1.02
CA ASN A 60 -1.17 -30.20 -1.56
C ASN A 60 -1.36 -28.69 -1.83
N THR A 61 -2.54 -28.14 -1.53
CA THR A 61 -2.82 -26.71 -1.29
C THR A 61 -3.28 -26.48 0.14
N LYS A 62 -2.91 -27.37 1.08
CA LYS A 62 -2.22 -26.84 2.25
C LYS A 62 -1.04 -26.11 1.65
N PHE A 63 -1.07 -24.79 1.73
CA PHE A 63 0.08 -23.94 1.48
C PHE A 63 1.33 -24.76 1.75
N HIS A 64 2.16 -25.02 0.73
CA HIS A 64 3.57 -25.14 1.02
C HIS A 64 3.83 -23.92 1.89
N ARG A 65 4.11 -24.14 3.19
CA ARG A 65 4.62 -23.10 4.07
C ARG A 65 5.72 -22.46 3.24
N SER A 66 5.47 -21.27 2.71
CA SER A 66 6.53 -20.45 2.17
C SER A 66 7.52 -20.36 3.31
N GLN A 67 8.77 -20.73 3.00
CA GLN A 67 9.84 -20.75 3.96
C GLN A 67 9.84 -19.41 4.73
N GLY A 68 9.82 -19.49 6.06
CA GLY A 68 10.05 -18.32 6.92
C GLY A 68 8.88 -17.38 7.21
N GLN A 69 7.60 -17.79 7.13
CA GLN A 69 6.56 -17.02 7.83
C GLN A 69 6.69 -17.24 9.35
N SER A 70 7.41 -16.32 10.01
CA SER A 70 7.49 -16.22 11.46
C SER A 70 6.09 -16.21 12.06
N LYS A 71 5.90 -16.88 13.21
CA LYS A 71 4.65 -16.77 13.96
C LYS A 71 4.40 -15.36 14.50
N TYR A 72 5.39 -14.47 14.45
CA TYR A 72 5.31 -13.12 14.98
C TYR A 72 5.16 -12.05 13.89
N PHE A 73 4.39 -11.01 14.18
CA PHE A 73 4.39 -9.75 13.44
C PHE A 73 4.73 -8.61 14.39
N PHE A 74 5.41 -7.58 13.89
CA PHE A 74 5.96 -6.51 14.72
C PHE A 74 5.40 -5.16 14.31
N ILE A 75 4.96 -4.38 15.30
CA ILE A 75 4.55 -2.99 15.10
C ILE A 75 5.59 -2.10 15.77
N LYS A 76 6.22 -1.22 14.99
CA LYS A 76 7.17 -0.22 15.48
C LYS A 76 6.37 0.96 16.02
N SER A 77 6.61 1.36 17.27
CA SER A 77 5.91 2.46 17.90
C SER A 77 6.74 3.76 17.93
N PRO A 78 6.10 4.92 18.07
CA PRO A 78 6.78 6.22 18.13
C PRO A 78 7.74 6.37 19.32
N ASP A 79 7.51 5.63 20.40
CA ASP A 79 8.36 5.58 21.60
C ASP A 79 9.63 4.72 21.41
N PHE A 80 9.94 4.33 20.17
CA PHE A 80 11.06 3.49 19.77
C PHE A 80 10.98 2.02 20.23
N SER A 81 9.86 1.62 20.84
CA SER A 81 9.61 0.23 21.16
C SER A 81 9.04 -0.56 19.97
N ILE A 82 8.98 -1.88 20.13
CA ILE A 82 8.45 -2.77 19.11
C ILE A 82 7.43 -3.67 19.78
N ILE A 83 6.17 -3.57 19.37
CA ILE A 83 5.09 -4.42 19.86
C ILE A 83 5.11 -5.73 19.08
N VAL A 84 5.12 -6.85 19.79
CA VAL A 84 5.13 -8.19 19.22
C VAL A 84 3.72 -8.77 19.26
N TYR A 85 3.19 -9.16 18.11
CA TYR A 85 1.93 -9.87 17.97
C TYR A 85 2.19 -11.28 17.48
N ASN A 86 1.40 -12.24 17.97
CA ASN A 86 1.37 -13.58 17.42
C ASN A 86 0.29 -13.66 16.33
N GLN A 87 0.71 -14.02 15.12
CA GLN A 87 -0.14 -14.10 13.94
C GLN A 87 -1.16 -15.24 14.00
N LEU A 88 -0.91 -16.28 14.80
CA LEU A 88 -1.80 -17.44 14.90
C LEU A 88 -3.05 -17.15 15.74
N ASN A 89 -2.95 -16.23 16.69
CA ASN A 89 -4.04 -15.90 17.63
C ASN A 89 -4.39 -14.41 17.67
N ASN A 90 -3.70 -13.57 16.90
CA ASN A 90 -3.84 -12.11 16.86
C ASN A 90 -3.77 -11.43 18.24
N GLN A 91 -2.99 -12.01 19.16
CA GLN A 91 -2.78 -11.44 20.48
C GLN A 91 -1.43 -10.77 20.58
N GLN A 92 -1.41 -9.64 21.29
CA GLN A 92 -0.17 -9.00 21.70
C GLN A 92 0.55 -9.92 22.68
N GLU A 93 1.77 -10.29 22.34
CA GLU A 93 2.58 -11.23 23.11
C GLU A 93 3.63 -10.55 23.98
N GLY A 94 3.98 -9.30 23.68
CA GLY A 94 4.92 -8.53 24.46
C GLY A 94 5.45 -7.30 23.73
N ILE A 95 6.46 -6.66 24.31
CA ILE A 95 7.12 -5.47 23.76
C ILE A 95 8.66 -5.66 23.81
N LEU A 96 9.36 -5.16 22.80
CA LEU A 96 10.82 -5.02 22.74
C LEU A 96 11.16 -3.56 23.06
N LYS A 97 11.72 -3.29 24.24
CA LYS A 97 12.13 -1.93 24.65
C LYS A 97 13.64 -1.82 24.79
N GLY A 98 14.20 -0.72 24.27
CA GLY A 98 15.58 -0.35 24.56
C GLY A 98 16.23 0.60 23.55
N HIS A 99 15.78 0.62 22.29
CA HIS A 99 16.30 1.54 21.29
C HIS A 99 16.09 3.00 21.69
N LYS A 100 17.02 3.87 21.27
CA LYS A 100 16.97 5.32 21.54
C LYS A 100 16.61 6.17 20.31
N GLY A 101 16.22 5.51 19.23
CA GLY A 101 15.83 6.11 17.97
C GLY A 101 14.89 5.18 17.22
N LEU A 102 14.26 5.68 16.15
CA LEU A 102 13.26 4.90 15.42
C LEU A 102 13.85 3.58 14.90
N VAL A 103 13.10 2.50 15.09
CA VAL A 103 13.47 1.19 14.57
C VAL A 103 13.14 1.16 13.08
N ARG A 104 14.18 1.08 12.24
CA ARG A 104 14.06 1.11 10.78
C ARG A 104 13.77 -0.28 10.22
N SER A 105 14.39 -1.32 10.77
CA SER A 105 14.24 -2.71 10.31
C SER A 105 14.16 -3.70 11.47
N ILE A 106 13.45 -4.81 11.25
CA ILE A 106 13.41 -5.96 12.15
C ILE A 106 13.33 -7.24 11.31
N VAL A 107 14.12 -8.23 11.69
CA VAL A 107 14.09 -9.59 11.14
C VAL A 107 13.97 -10.60 12.27
N VAL A 108 13.43 -11.77 11.99
CA VAL A 108 13.33 -12.88 12.93
C VAL A 108 14.05 -14.09 12.36
N THR A 109 14.69 -14.85 13.24
CA THR A 109 15.30 -16.13 12.85
C THR A 109 14.25 -17.11 12.36
N ASN A 110 14.64 -17.99 11.43
CA ASN A 110 13.73 -19.00 10.87
C ASN A 110 13.16 -19.99 11.91
N ASP A 111 13.76 -20.05 13.10
CA ASP A 111 13.30 -20.85 14.24
C ASP A 111 12.44 -20.05 15.26
N ASP A 112 12.10 -18.80 14.97
CA ASP A 112 11.33 -17.87 15.82
C ASP A 112 11.94 -17.62 17.21
N LYS A 113 13.24 -17.89 17.38
CA LYS A 113 13.93 -17.77 18.67
C LYS A 113 14.41 -16.35 18.95
N TYR A 114 14.88 -15.65 17.93
CA TYR A 114 15.45 -14.31 18.08
C TYR A 114 14.81 -13.32 17.12
N ALA A 115 14.51 -12.13 17.63
CA ALA A 115 14.28 -10.95 16.80
C ALA A 115 15.56 -10.12 16.77
N ILE A 116 15.88 -9.52 15.63
CA ILE A 116 17.02 -8.65 15.44
C ILE A 116 16.53 -7.33 14.85
N SER A 117 16.76 -6.22 15.53
CA SER A 117 16.27 -4.89 15.12
C SER A 117 17.40 -3.89 14.89
N GLY A 118 17.28 -3.09 13.84
CA GLY A 118 18.21 -2.02 13.46
C GLY A 118 17.51 -0.67 13.59
N SER A 119 18.22 0.33 14.12
CA SER A 119 17.64 1.61 14.52
C SER A 119 18.49 2.81 14.10
N GLU A 120 17.85 3.98 14.15
CA GLU A 120 18.47 5.30 14.09
C GLU A 120 19.41 5.59 15.27
N ASP A 121 19.43 4.77 16.32
CA ASP A 121 20.42 4.89 17.40
C ASP A 121 21.80 4.27 17.05
N TYR A 122 22.00 3.91 15.78
CA TYR A 122 23.21 3.31 15.20
C TYR A 122 23.50 1.90 15.72
N THR A 123 22.57 1.29 16.46
CA THR A 123 22.74 -0.05 17.03
C THR A 123 21.86 -1.08 16.35
N ILE A 124 22.34 -2.33 16.40
CA ILE A 124 21.54 -3.51 16.13
C ILE A 124 21.34 -4.23 17.46
N ARG A 125 20.11 -4.64 17.77
CA ARG A 125 19.78 -5.33 19.02
C ARG A 125 19.21 -6.70 18.74
N VAL A 126 19.63 -7.67 19.53
CA VAL A 126 19.15 -9.05 19.49
C VAL A 126 18.25 -9.28 20.70
N TRP A 127 17.04 -9.77 20.45
CA TRP A 127 16.00 -10.02 21.44
C TRP A 127 15.71 -11.51 21.49
N ASN A 128 15.60 -12.07 22.69
CA ASN A 128 15.21 -13.45 22.87
C ASN A 128 13.69 -13.54 22.98
N LEU A 129 13.05 -14.16 21.99
CA LEU A 129 11.59 -14.30 21.90
C LEU A 129 11.05 -15.48 22.72
N LEU A 130 11.90 -16.22 23.43
CA LEU A 130 11.52 -17.27 24.37
C LEU A 130 11.59 -16.82 25.83
N ASP A 131 12.31 -15.72 26.12
CA ASP A 131 12.57 -15.22 27.48
C ASP A 131 11.76 -13.92 27.70
N LYS A 132 10.58 -14.06 28.29
CA LYS A 132 9.70 -12.95 28.70
C LYS A 132 10.00 -12.59 30.15
N ARG A 133 10.22 -11.30 30.42
CA ARG A 133 10.27 -10.74 31.77
C ARG A 133 8.90 -10.17 32.11
N GLU A 134 8.36 -10.58 33.24
CA GLU A 134 7.31 -9.83 33.94
C GLU A 134 8.01 -8.68 34.68
N GLU A 135 7.47 -7.46 34.63
CA GLU A 135 8.01 -6.36 35.44
C GLU A 135 7.88 -6.74 36.93
N GLU A 136 8.94 -6.52 37.71
CA GLU A 136 8.77 -6.37 39.16
C GLU A 136 8.14 -5.00 39.40
N GLU A 137 7.00 -4.96 40.13
CA GLU A 137 6.28 -3.75 40.52
C GLU A 137 7.23 -2.60 40.87
N PHE A 138 7.25 -1.54 40.05
CA PHE A 138 7.77 -0.23 40.45
C PHE A 138 6.78 0.89 40.11
N ASP A 139 6.70 1.81 41.05
CA ASP A 139 5.63 2.77 41.37
C ASP A 139 5.49 3.93 40.35
N SER A 140 4.23 4.26 39.99
CA SER A 140 3.70 5.54 39.43
C SER A 140 4.31 6.09 38.11
N ASP A 141 3.59 6.38 37.01
CA ASP A 141 2.72 7.56 36.88
C ASP A 141 1.86 7.61 35.58
N TYR A 142 1.66 6.51 34.86
CA TYR A 142 0.80 6.48 33.66
C TYR A 142 -0.53 5.77 33.92
N GLN A 143 -1.53 6.53 34.39
CA GLN A 143 -2.92 6.05 34.48
C GLN A 143 -3.64 6.23 33.14
N ILE A 144 -3.90 5.13 32.44
CA ILE A 144 -4.94 5.09 31.40
C ILE A 144 -6.26 4.73 32.09
N ILE A 145 -7.17 5.70 32.21
CA ILE A 145 -8.51 5.53 32.77
C ILE A 145 -9.43 4.99 31.67
N ILE A 146 -9.95 3.78 31.82
CA ILE A 146 -11.09 3.26 31.04
C ILE A 146 -12.35 3.48 31.89
N PRO A 147 -13.39 4.17 31.41
CA PRO A 147 -14.61 4.35 32.18
C PRO A 147 -15.51 3.10 32.07
N GLY A 148 -15.69 2.37 33.17
CA GLY A 148 -16.75 1.37 33.28
C GLY A 148 -16.57 0.33 34.40
N GLY A 149 -17.34 0.49 35.49
CA GLY A 149 -17.61 -0.58 36.48
C GLY A 149 -16.71 -0.59 37.71
N ASN A 150 -17.31 -0.82 38.89
CA ASN A 150 -16.70 -0.76 40.24
C ASN A 150 -15.65 -1.84 40.57
N ASP A 151 -14.93 -2.37 39.58
CA ASP A 151 -13.79 -3.23 39.83
C ASP A 151 -12.50 -2.42 39.65
N LYS A 152 -11.54 -2.59 40.58
CA LYS A 152 -10.21 -1.99 40.49
C LYS A 152 -9.64 -2.22 39.07
N PRO A 153 -8.95 -1.23 38.46
CA PRO A 153 -8.33 -1.42 37.15
C PRO A 153 -7.38 -2.63 37.22
N LYS A 154 -7.65 -3.66 36.42
CA LYS A 154 -6.67 -4.72 36.19
C LYS A 154 -5.54 -4.09 35.38
N HIS A 155 -4.35 -3.99 35.97
CA HIS A 155 -3.12 -3.77 35.21
C HIS A 155 -3.01 -4.90 34.20
N LEU A 156 -3.13 -4.59 32.91
CA LEU A 156 -2.74 -5.52 31.86
C LEU A 156 -1.23 -5.35 31.71
N GLU A 157 -0.46 -6.06 32.53
CA GLU A 157 0.99 -6.09 32.40
C GLU A 157 1.35 -6.78 31.10
N ILE A 158 1.93 -6.01 30.18
CA ILE A 158 2.37 -6.53 28.90
C ILE A 158 3.82 -6.97 29.07
N PRO A 159 4.14 -8.26 28.91
CA PRO A 159 5.48 -8.76 29.18
C PRO A 159 6.51 -8.18 28.22
N GLU A 160 7.71 -7.90 28.72
CA GLU A 160 8.82 -7.40 27.91
C GLU A 160 9.77 -8.55 27.54
N PHE A 161 10.17 -8.64 26.27
CA PHE A 161 11.16 -9.64 25.88
C PHE A 161 12.56 -9.19 26.27
N ARG A 162 13.37 -10.16 26.71
CA ARG A 162 14.75 -9.88 27.10
C ARG A 162 15.60 -9.49 25.90
N GLN A 163 16.25 -8.34 26.01
CA GLN A 163 17.38 -8.00 25.15
C GLN A 163 18.59 -8.87 25.50
N GLN A 164 19.09 -9.64 24.53
CA GLN A 164 20.24 -10.51 24.70
C GLN A 164 21.56 -9.77 24.49
N SER A 165 21.69 -9.04 23.38
CA SER A 165 22.93 -8.37 23.02
C SER A 165 22.69 -7.10 22.21
N ILE A 166 23.72 -6.23 22.17
CA ILE A 166 23.76 -5.01 21.35
C ILE A 166 24.99 -5.08 20.48
N LEU A 167 24.80 -5.17 19.16
CA LEU A 167 25.88 -5.13 18.18
C LEU A 167 26.17 -3.66 17.83
N ARG A 168 27.40 -3.22 18.09
CA ARG A 168 27.89 -1.86 17.82
C ARG A 168 28.98 -1.91 16.76
N GLY A 169 28.90 -1.01 15.79
CA GLY A 169 29.93 -0.88 14.75
C GLY A 169 29.52 -0.06 13.53
N HIS A 170 28.22 0.19 13.34
CA HIS A 170 27.78 1.25 12.44
C HIS A 170 27.99 2.63 13.08
N THR A 171 28.27 3.62 12.24
CA THR A 171 28.50 5.01 12.66
C THR A 171 27.32 5.95 12.33
N ASP A 172 26.32 5.42 11.63
CA ASP A 172 25.09 6.13 11.27
C ASP A 172 23.87 5.18 11.25
N TYR A 173 22.70 5.65 10.83
CA TYR A 173 21.42 4.93 10.88
C TYR A 173 21.47 3.56 10.21
N VAL A 174 21.00 2.52 10.92
CA VAL A 174 20.86 1.17 10.35
C VAL A 174 19.53 1.08 9.60
N ASN A 175 19.56 1.04 8.27
CA ASN A 175 18.35 1.16 7.44
C ASN A 175 17.60 -0.16 7.22
N SER A 176 18.34 -1.24 6.95
CA SER A 176 17.76 -2.55 6.61
C SER A 176 18.60 -3.69 7.19
N LEU A 177 17.94 -4.81 7.44
CA LEU A 177 18.53 -6.05 7.94
C LEU A 177 18.04 -7.21 7.09
N ALA A 178 18.89 -8.21 6.88
CA ALA A 178 18.52 -9.51 6.31
C ALA A 178 19.27 -10.61 7.08
N ILE A 179 18.68 -11.80 7.22
CA ILE A 179 19.28 -12.93 7.93
C ILE A 179 19.48 -14.10 6.98
N THR A 180 20.59 -14.83 7.16
CA THR A 180 20.86 -16.07 6.40
C THR A 180 19.92 -17.18 6.84
N ASN A 181 19.59 -18.09 5.93
CA ASN A 181 18.64 -19.16 6.17
C ASN A 181 19.11 -20.15 7.24
N ASP A 182 20.43 -20.27 7.41
CA ASP A 182 21.06 -21.05 8.48
C ASP A 182 21.03 -20.39 9.87
N ASN A 183 20.46 -19.17 9.99
CA ASN A 183 20.42 -18.35 11.21
C ASN A 183 21.79 -18.07 11.85
N GLN A 184 22.88 -18.09 11.08
CA GLN A 184 24.22 -17.80 11.60
C GLN A 184 24.57 -16.32 11.49
N PHE A 185 24.18 -15.69 10.38
CA PHE A 185 24.61 -14.34 10.06
C PHE A 185 23.43 -13.39 9.85
N VAL A 186 23.60 -12.17 10.34
CA VAL A 186 22.76 -11.04 9.96
C VAL A 186 23.58 -10.07 9.13
N ILE A 187 23.00 -9.58 8.04
CA ILE A 187 23.56 -8.54 7.20
C ILE A 187 22.84 -7.24 7.49
N SER A 188 23.58 -6.18 7.74
CA SER A 188 23.06 -4.85 7.98
C SER A 188 23.60 -3.85 6.98
N VAL A 189 22.78 -2.85 6.67
CA VAL A 189 23.13 -1.73 5.80
C VAL A 189 22.82 -0.41 6.48
N SER A 190 23.61 0.61 6.21
CA SER A 190 23.60 1.86 6.98
C SER A 190 23.81 3.12 6.14
N ASP A 191 23.42 4.25 6.71
CA ASP A 191 23.74 5.59 6.23
C ASP A 191 25.26 5.87 6.23
N ASP A 192 26.06 5.07 6.93
CA ASP A 192 27.53 5.16 6.91
C ASP A 192 28.20 4.59 5.64
N ASN A 193 27.42 4.32 4.60
CA ASN A 193 27.80 3.75 3.32
C ASN A 193 28.33 2.30 3.37
N THR A 194 28.27 1.63 4.53
CA THR A 194 28.81 0.27 4.69
C THR A 194 27.71 -0.79 4.78
N VAL A 195 28.08 -2.00 4.36
CA VAL A 195 27.31 -3.22 4.58
C VAL A 195 28.12 -4.11 5.50
N LYS A 196 27.53 -4.61 6.60
CA LYS A 196 28.24 -5.41 7.60
C LYS A 196 27.58 -6.76 7.78
N MET A 197 28.39 -7.81 7.81
CA MET A 197 27.96 -9.17 8.15
C MET A 197 28.38 -9.49 9.57
N TRP A 198 27.43 -9.92 10.39
CA TRP A 198 27.62 -10.16 11.81
C TRP A 198 27.30 -11.60 12.14
N ASN A 199 28.14 -12.24 12.94
CA ASN A 199 27.72 -13.38 13.72
C ASN A 199 27.06 -12.82 15.00
N PHE A 200 25.73 -12.83 15.04
CA PHE A 200 24.99 -12.18 16.13
C PHE A 200 25.00 -12.98 17.44
N LEU A 201 25.30 -14.29 17.37
CA LEU A 201 25.45 -15.15 18.55
C LEU A 201 26.83 -15.00 19.20
N GLU A 202 27.87 -14.79 18.39
CA GLU A 202 29.24 -14.55 18.85
C GLU A 202 29.56 -13.06 19.04
N GLU A 203 28.60 -12.18 18.77
CA GLU A 203 28.70 -10.72 18.94
C GLU A 203 29.88 -10.07 18.19
N ARG A 204 30.23 -10.59 17.00
CA ARG A 204 31.35 -10.07 16.19
C ARG A 204 30.99 -9.74 14.75
N ILE A 205 31.73 -8.79 14.18
CA ILE A 205 31.70 -8.47 12.75
C ILE A 205 32.57 -9.50 12.02
N GLU A 206 31.97 -10.22 11.09
CA GLU A 206 32.65 -11.19 10.23
C GLU A 206 33.33 -10.54 9.02
N THR A 207 32.64 -9.57 8.43
CA THR A 207 33.10 -8.83 7.25
C THR A 207 32.47 -7.45 7.23
N VAL A 208 33.22 -6.46 6.77
CA VAL A 208 32.71 -5.15 6.33
C VAL A 208 32.88 -5.07 4.82
N PHE A 209 31.78 -4.89 4.11
CA PHE A 209 31.78 -4.68 2.67
C PHE A 209 31.72 -3.17 2.39
N GLU A 210 32.70 -2.70 1.64
CA GLU A 210 32.84 -1.31 1.22
C GLU A 210 32.78 -1.24 -0.31
N GLY A 211 32.00 -0.30 -0.83
CA GLY A 211 31.83 -0.14 -2.28
C GLY A 211 30.79 0.93 -2.63
N HIS A 212 29.75 1.08 -1.82
CA HIS A 212 28.80 2.18 -1.97
C HIS A 212 29.42 3.53 -1.61
N THR A 213 29.06 4.57 -2.35
CA THR A 213 29.51 5.95 -2.11
C THR A 213 28.45 6.82 -1.44
N GLY A 214 27.26 6.27 -1.24
CA GLY A 214 26.14 6.89 -0.56
C GLY A 214 25.45 5.92 0.40
N SER A 215 24.50 6.47 1.15
CA SER A 215 23.74 5.75 2.17
C SER A 215 23.08 4.49 1.59
N VAL A 216 23.28 3.35 2.26
CA VAL A 216 22.74 2.07 1.80
C VAL A 216 21.39 1.84 2.47
N LYS A 217 20.33 1.80 1.66
CA LYS A 217 18.93 1.82 2.14
C LYS A 217 18.32 0.44 2.30
N SER A 218 18.73 -0.55 1.50
CA SER A 218 18.12 -1.87 1.51
C SER A 218 19.10 -3.00 1.23
N VAL A 219 18.79 -4.17 1.79
CA VAL A 219 19.51 -5.43 1.55
C VAL A 219 18.51 -6.59 1.42
N ALA A 220 18.82 -7.54 0.55
CA ALA A 220 18.16 -8.83 0.42
C ALA A 220 19.21 -9.94 0.24
N ILE A 221 18.90 -11.17 0.68
CA ILE A 221 19.80 -12.34 0.61
C ILE A 221 19.14 -13.40 -0.29
N SER A 222 19.95 -14.08 -1.11
CA SER A 222 19.48 -15.19 -1.94
C SER A 222 19.12 -16.41 -1.09
N ASN A 223 18.19 -17.26 -1.54
CA ASN A 223 17.71 -18.38 -0.72
C ASN A 223 18.81 -19.41 -0.40
N ASP A 224 19.88 -19.44 -1.18
CA ASP A 224 21.04 -20.30 -0.95
C ASP A 224 22.10 -19.67 -0.02
N ASP A 225 21.87 -18.46 0.51
CA ASP A 225 22.82 -17.68 1.31
C ASP A 225 24.15 -17.33 0.60
N HIS A 226 24.23 -17.47 -0.72
CA HIS A 226 25.48 -17.18 -1.46
C HIS A 226 25.65 -15.69 -1.76
N PHE A 227 24.54 -14.99 -2.03
CA PHE A 227 24.56 -13.61 -2.47
C PHE A 227 23.74 -12.70 -1.57
N ALA A 228 24.25 -11.49 -1.35
CA ALA A 228 23.45 -10.38 -0.87
C ALA A 228 23.40 -9.28 -1.94
N VAL A 229 22.24 -8.66 -2.09
CA VAL A 229 22.01 -7.56 -3.01
C VAL A 229 21.71 -6.32 -2.18
N THR A 230 22.40 -5.21 -2.44
CA THR A 230 22.22 -3.95 -1.73
C THR A 230 21.91 -2.80 -2.66
N GLY A 231 20.96 -1.94 -2.24
CA GLY A 231 20.59 -0.72 -2.96
C GLY A 231 20.90 0.52 -2.13
N SER A 232 21.36 1.58 -2.81
CA SER A 232 21.89 2.79 -2.17
C SER A 232 21.40 4.08 -2.82
N CYS A 233 21.55 5.18 -2.08
CA CYS A 233 21.36 6.55 -2.58
C CYS A 233 22.39 6.94 -3.65
N ASP A 234 23.44 6.15 -3.87
CA ASP A 234 24.41 6.35 -4.96
C ASP A 234 23.93 5.86 -6.33
N HIS A 235 22.65 5.46 -6.44
CA HIS A 235 22.00 4.95 -7.65
C HIS A 235 22.46 3.55 -8.09
N ASN A 236 23.35 2.90 -7.33
CA ASN A 236 23.92 1.61 -7.70
C ASN A 236 23.31 0.48 -6.88
N ILE A 237 23.22 -0.68 -7.54
CA ILE A 237 22.96 -1.94 -6.86
C ILE A 237 24.26 -2.74 -6.86
N ILE A 238 24.66 -3.26 -5.71
CA ILE A 238 25.84 -4.11 -5.60
C ILE A 238 25.41 -5.52 -5.20
N VAL A 239 25.95 -6.51 -5.90
CA VAL A 239 25.85 -7.93 -5.54
C VAL A 239 27.12 -8.34 -4.81
N TRP A 240 26.97 -8.85 -3.61
CA TRP A 240 28.05 -9.32 -2.74
C TRP A 240 28.03 -10.84 -2.68
N ASN A 241 29.19 -11.46 -2.82
CA ASN A 241 29.36 -12.88 -2.54
C ASN A 241 29.66 -13.05 -1.04
N LEU A 242 28.76 -13.71 -0.32
CA LEU A 242 28.83 -13.89 1.14
C LEU A 242 29.86 -14.94 1.56
N ILE A 243 30.11 -15.95 0.71
CA ILE A 243 31.08 -17.01 0.96
C ILE A 243 32.50 -16.49 0.74
N GLU A 244 32.73 -15.85 -0.41
CA GLU A 244 34.03 -15.29 -0.78
C GLU A 244 34.31 -13.93 -0.13
N LYS A 245 33.30 -13.35 0.54
CA LYS A 245 33.38 -12.07 1.27
C LYS A 245 33.89 -10.93 0.36
N ARG A 246 33.39 -10.84 -0.87
CA ARG A 246 33.80 -9.82 -1.85
C ARG A 246 32.64 -9.27 -2.67
N GLN A 247 32.87 -8.12 -3.31
CA GLN A 247 31.99 -7.58 -4.34
C GLN A 247 32.01 -8.50 -5.58
N GLN A 248 30.85 -8.97 -6.01
CA GLN A 248 30.68 -9.83 -7.18
C GLN A 248 30.43 -8.99 -8.45
N SER A 249 29.45 -8.10 -8.40
CA SER A 249 29.05 -7.27 -9.54
C SER A 249 28.37 -5.97 -9.09
N VAL A 250 28.31 -4.99 -9.99
CA VAL A 250 27.59 -3.72 -9.81
C VAL A 250 26.62 -3.57 -10.97
N MET A 251 25.36 -3.30 -10.68
CA MET A 251 24.31 -3.09 -11.67
C MET A 251 23.97 -1.59 -11.73
N LEU A 252 23.99 -1.03 -12.94
CA LEU A 252 23.94 0.41 -13.21
C LEU A 252 22.83 0.70 -14.21
N ASP A 253 21.66 1.16 -13.77
CA ASP A 253 20.62 1.72 -14.68
C ASP A 253 19.61 2.64 -13.96
N HIS A 254 19.63 2.74 -12.63
CA HIS A 254 18.72 3.64 -11.90
C HIS A 254 19.16 5.09 -12.05
N GLU A 255 18.19 5.97 -12.29
CA GLU A 255 18.44 7.42 -12.34
C GLU A 255 18.28 8.10 -10.96
N CYS A 256 17.68 7.39 -10.00
CA CYS A 256 17.30 7.89 -8.69
C CYS A 256 17.82 7.00 -7.55
N SER A 257 17.78 7.52 -6.33
CA SER A 257 18.15 6.78 -5.12
C SER A 257 17.36 5.47 -5.06
N ILE A 258 18.05 4.36 -4.81
CA ILE A 258 17.40 3.08 -4.64
C ILE A 258 16.90 2.98 -3.21
N GLU A 259 15.59 2.86 -3.08
CA GLU A 259 14.91 2.78 -1.78
C GLU A 259 14.80 1.34 -1.30
N LYS A 260 14.64 0.38 -2.24
CA LYS A 260 14.44 -1.04 -1.89
C LYS A 260 15.04 -2.00 -2.91
N VAL A 261 15.49 -3.15 -2.43
CA VAL A 261 15.88 -4.31 -3.23
C VAL A 261 15.31 -5.59 -2.59
N SER A 262 14.91 -6.54 -3.45
CA SER A 262 14.30 -7.80 -3.05
C SER A 262 14.70 -8.91 -4.02
N ILE A 263 14.79 -10.16 -3.54
CA ILE A 263 15.06 -11.34 -4.36
C ILE A 263 13.79 -12.21 -4.34
N PHE A 264 13.31 -12.64 -5.51
CA PHE A 264 12.06 -13.41 -5.64
C PHE A 264 12.23 -14.75 -6.34
N LEU A 265 13.39 -14.98 -6.95
CA LEU A 265 13.88 -16.25 -7.47
C LEU A 265 15.40 -16.23 -7.26
N ASP A 266 16.03 -17.38 -7.05
CA ASP A 266 17.45 -17.46 -6.63
C ASP A 266 18.40 -16.62 -7.51
N ASN A 267 18.06 -16.42 -8.79
CA ASN A 267 18.85 -15.64 -9.75
C ASN A 267 18.20 -14.32 -10.20
N LYS A 268 17.05 -13.92 -9.65
CA LYS A 268 16.38 -12.68 -10.07
C LYS A 268 16.08 -11.77 -8.90
N CYS A 269 16.44 -10.50 -9.05
CA CYS A 269 16.13 -9.48 -8.07
C CYS A 269 15.28 -8.36 -8.66
N CYS A 270 14.51 -7.73 -7.79
CA CYS A 270 13.76 -6.52 -8.06
C CYS A 270 14.41 -5.38 -7.29
N SER A 271 14.48 -4.23 -7.92
CA SER A 271 14.98 -2.99 -7.32
C SER A 271 14.00 -1.87 -7.56
N LEU A 272 13.81 -1.05 -6.54
CA LEU A 272 12.81 0.00 -6.51
C LEU A 272 13.48 1.31 -6.10
N SER A 273 13.37 2.32 -6.95
CA SER A 273 13.72 3.70 -6.63
C SER A 273 12.45 4.53 -6.42
N SER A 274 12.63 5.82 -6.15
CA SER A 274 11.51 6.77 -6.07
C SER A 274 10.74 6.91 -7.38
N SER A 275 11.25 6.42 -8.51
CA SER A 275 10.68 6.65 -9.84
C SER A 275 10.64 5.43 -10.73
N GLU A 276 11.43 4.40 -10.44
CA GLU A 276 11.68 3.29 -11.37
C GLU A 276 11.67 1.97 -10.60
N MET A 277 11.22 0.92 -11.28
CA MET A 277 11.44 -0.45 -10.86
C MET A 277 12.19 -1.17 -11.95
N ILE A 278 13.25 -1.86 -11.57
CA ILE A 278 14.06 -2.65 -12.48
C ILE A 278 14.16 -4.09 -11.96
N VAL A 279 13.89 -5.05 -12.85
CA VAL A 279 14.09 -6.47 -12.62
C VAL A 279 15.41 -6.88 -13.26
N TRP A 280 16.25 -7.56 -12.48
CA TRP A 280 17.60 -7.93 -12.87
C TRP A 280 17.79 -9.44 -12.86
N ASP A 281 18.68 -9.89 -13.73
CA ASP A 281 19.33 -11.19 -13.64
C ASP A 281 20.63 -11.05 -12.83
N LEU A 282 20.74 -11.77 -11.72
CA LEU A 282 21.89 -11.71 -10.81
C LEU A 282 23.12 -12.39 -11.40
N GLU A 283 22.95 -13.47 -12.16
CA GLU A 283 24.07 -14.20 -12.77
C GLU A 283 24.76 -13.36 -13.86
N GLY A 284 23.97 -12.77 -14.75
CA GLY A 284 24.47 -11.91 -15.83
C GLY A 284 24.68 -10.45 -15.45
N ALA A 285 24.28 -10.03 -14.24
CA ALA A 285 24.21 -8.63 -13.82
C ALA A 285 23.55 -7.73 -14.88
N SER A 286 22.44 -8.22 -15.45
CA SER A 286 21.80 -7.62 -16.62
C SER A 286 20.34 -7.25 -16.37
N GLN A 287 19.90 -6.15 -16.97
CA GLN A 287 18.53 -5.70 -16.89
C GLN A 287 17.62 -6.63 -17.70
N ILE A 288 16.55 -7.13 -17.07
CA ILE A 288 15.48 -7.88 -17.74
C ILE A 288 14.34 -6.93 -18.14
N LEU A 289 13.94 -6.05 -17.22
CA LEU A 289 12.79 -5.16 -17.36
C LEU A 289 13.04 -3.87 -16.58
N LYS A 290 12.68 -2.72 -17.16
CA LYS A 290 12.63 -1.41 -16.47
C LYS A 290 11.26 -0.80 -16.69
N THR A 291 10.64 -0.33 -15.61
CA THR A 291 9.33 0.30 -15.61
C THR A 291 9.28 1.49 -14.66
N THR A 292 8.33 2.40 -14.86
CA THR A 292 8.18 3.62 -14.04
C THR A 292 7.26 3.36 -12.85
N VAL A 293 7.69 3.75 -11.65
CA VAL A 293 6.93 3.62 -10.40
C VAL A 293 6.65 5.00 -9.83
N TYR A 294 5.61 5.68 -10.31
CA TYR A 294 5.10 6.85 -9.57
C TYR A 294 3.68 7.27 -9.91
N TYR A 295 2.83 6.35 -10.36
CA TYR A 295 1.44 6.69 -10.64
C TYR A 295 0.65 6.83 -9.33
N ARG A 296 0.31 8.08 -8.97
CA ARG A 296 -0.59 8.40 -7.85
C ARG A 296 -2.04 8.35 -8.30
N PHE A 297 -2.91 7.91 -7.40
CA PHE A 297 -4.36 7.90 -7.60
C PHE A 297 -4.94 9.29 -7.44
N LEU A 298 -5.79 9.69 -8.39
CA LEU A 298 -6.50 10.95 -8.31
C LEU A 298 -8.02 10.76 -8.20
N ALA A 299 -8.64 9.89 -9.01
CA ALA A 299 -10.09 9.73 -9.00
C ALA A 299 -10.59 8.43 -9.64
N PHE A 300 -11.82 8.06 -9.25
CA PHE A 300 -12.67 7.13 -9.98
C PHE A 300 -13.89 7.85 -10.54
N ASN A 301 -14.46 7.32 -11.63
CA ASN A 301 -15.81 7.69 -12.02
C ASN A 301 -16.84 6.99 -11.12
N LYS A 302 -18.08 7.51 -11.14
CA LYS A 302 -19.18 7.00 -10.34
C LYS A 302 -19.46 5.49 -10.50
N ASN A 303 -19.17 4.94 -11.68
CA ASN A 303 -19.39 3.52 -11.98
C ASN A 303 -18.12 2.66 -11.77
N GLU A 304 -17.03 3.25 -11.31
CA GLU A 304 -15.74 2.60 -11.05
C GLU A 304 -15.15 1.82 -12.22
N THR A 305 -15.48 2.25 -13.44
CA THR A 305 -14.97 1.67 -14.69
C THR A 305 -13.84 2.50 -15.31
N ILE A 306 -13.75 3.77 -14.92
CA ILE A 306 -12.71 4.70 -15.33
C ILE A 306 -12.02 5.21 -14.08
N TRP A 307 -10.70 5.26 -14.15
CA TRP A 307 -9.86 5.82 -13.11
C TRP A 307 -8.81 6.75 -13.71
N VAL A 308 -8.31 7.63 -12.86
CA VAL A 308 -7.37 8.68 -13.23
C VAL A 308 -6.16 8.58 -12.32
N THR A 309 -5.01 8.45 -12.97
CA THR A 309 -3.71 8.37 -12.33
C THR A 309 -2.83 9.49 -12.83
N SER A 310 -1.91 9.98 -12.01
CA SER A 310 -0.92 10.97 -12.42
C SER A 310 0.48 10.49 -12.11
N LEU A 311 1.40 10.72 -13.05
CA LEU A 311 2.82 10.67 -12.77
C LEU A 311 3.21 12.02 -12.17
N PHE A 312 3.84 12.01 -10.99
CA PHE A 312 4.21 13.24 -10.29
C PHE A 312 5.73 13.31 -10.13
N GLY A 313 6.30 14.49 -10.38
CA GLY A 313 7.73 14.75 -10.14
C GLY A 313 8.63 14.58 -11.38
N PHE A 314 8.03 14.57 -12.58
CA PHE A 314 8.75 14.58 -13.85
C PHE A 314 8.39 15.84 -14.65
N PRO A 315 9.29 16.34 -15.52
CA PRO A 315 9.06 17.58 -16.27
C PRO A 315 7.79 17.58 -17.14
N ASP A 316 7.28 16.39 -17.48
CA ASP A 316 5.98 16.18 -18.10
C ASP A 316 5.09 15.39 -17.12
N ASP A 317 4.40 16.09 -16.21
CA ASP A 317 3.41 15.46 -15.31
C ASP A 317 2.26 14.88 -16.17
N GLU A 318 2.35 13.59 -16.48
CA GLU A 318 1.35 12.90 -17.29
C GLU A 318 0.16 12.46 -16.45
N VAL A 319 -1.05 12.83 -16.88
CA VAL A 319 -2.28 12.25 -16.37
C VAL A 319 -2.71 11.10 -17.29
N GLN A 320 -2.89 9.91 -16.74
CA GLN A 320 -3.39 8.75 -17.47
C GLN A 320 -4.81 8.41 -17.01
N VAL A 321 -5.73 8.40 -17.97
CA VAL A 321 -7.10 7.92 -17.77
C VAL A 321 -7.15 6.50 -18.28
N TRP A 322 -7.57 5.55 -17.45
CA TRP A 322 -7.81 4.19 -17.96
C TRP A 322 -9.22 3.71 -17.82
N ASN A 323 -9.57 2.82 -18.74
CA ASN A 323 -10.78 2.05 -18.74
C ASN A 323 -10.47 0.63 -18.25
N LEU A 324 -10.97 0.27 -17.07
CA LEU A 324 -10.70 -1.02 -16.44
C LEU A 324 -11.39 -2.18 -17.17
N VAL A 325 -12.55 -1.94 -17.77
CA VAL A 325 -13.30 -2.98 -18.51
C VAL A 325 -12.60 -3.34 -19.81
N LYS A 326 -12.12 -2.34 -20.54
CA LYS A 326 -11.43 -2.52 -21.82
C LYS A 326 -9.92 -2.76 -21.67
N LYS A 327 -9.36 -2.51 -20.47
CA LYS A 327 -7.92 -2.48 -20.20
C LYS A 327 -7.15 -1.57 -21.16
N THR A 328 -7.71 -0.40 -21.44
CA THR A 328 -7.11 0.61 -22.35
C THR A 328 -6.83 1.90 -21.60
N LYS A 329 -5.73 2.57 -21.94
CA LYS A 329 -5.37 3.88 -21.38
C LYS A 329 -5.39 4.99 -22.43
N VAL A 330 -5.74 6.20 -22.01
CA VAL A 330 -5.60 7.45 -22.75
C VAL A 330 -4.67 8.34 -21.94
N VAL A 331 -3.61 8.81 -22.57
CA VAL A 331 -2.66 9.75 -21.96
C VAL A 331 -3.13 11.18 -22.26
N VAL A 332 -3.35 11.94 -21.20
CA VAL A 332 -3.69 13.36 -21.23
C VAL A 332 -2.39 14.17 -21.18
N SER A 333 -1.74 14.31 -22.33
CA SER A 333 -0.41 14.94 -22.47
C SER A 333 -0.44 16.46 -22.71
N GLY A 334 -1.53 17.13 -22.33
CA GLY A 334 -1.69 18.58 -22.51
C GLY A 334 -1.56 19.42 -21.22
N CYS A 335 -1.67 18.81 -20.05
CA CYS A 335 -1.45 19.48 -18.78
C CYS A 335 0.04 19.67 -18.56
N LYS A 336 0.64 20.76 -19.07
CA LYS A 336 2.01 21.18 -18.71
C LYS A 336 2.17 21.58 -17.22
N LYS A 337 1.23 21.19 -16.37
CA LYS A 337 1.03 21.68 -15.02
C LYS A 337 0.55 20.52 -14.18
N SER A 338 1.26 20.27 -13.09
CA SER A 338 1.00 19.16 -12.16
C SER A 338 -0.46 19.12 -11.73
N ALA A 339 -1.12 17.98 -11.96
CA ALA A 339 -2.48 17.74 -11.52
C ALA A 339 -2.47 17.19 -10.09
N SER A 340 -2.95 18.00 -9.16
CA SER A 340 -2.98 17.70 -7.72
C SER A 340 -4.26 16.98 -7.29
N SER A 341 -5.35 17.15 -8.05
CA SER A 341 -6.63 16.50 -7.80
C SER A 341 -7.39 16.27 -9.11
N ALA A 342 -8.34 15.33 -9.11
CA ALA A 342 -9.17 15.07 -10.27
C ALA A 342 -10.60 14.68 -9.88
N ALA A 343 -11.55 14.84 -10.81
CA ALA A 343 -12.90 14.31 -10.71
C ALA A 343 -13.43 13.93 -12.10
N VAL A 344 -13.98 12.72 -12.24
CA VAL A 344 -14.56 12.25 -13.50
C VAL A 344 -16.06 12.52 -13.50
N PHE A 345 -16.57 13.13 -14.57
CA PHE A 345 -17.99 13.40 -14.73
C PHE A 345 -18.78 12.11 -14.93
N ASN A 346 -20.04 12.08 -14.51
CA ASN A 346 -20.89 10.88 -14.63
C ASN A 346 -21.13 10.43 -16.09
N ASN A 347 -20.96 11.33 -17.06
CA ASN A 347 -21.04 10.99 -18.48
C ASN A 347 -19.80 10.23 -19.00
N ASN A 348 -18.75 10.08 -18.17
CA ASN A 348 -17.49 9.42 -18.51
C ASN A 348 -16.72 10.01 -19.70
N CYS A 349 -17.11 11.21 -20.15
CA CYS A 349 -16.49 11.90 -21.27
C CYS A 349 -15.63 13.09 -20.82
N LEU A 350 -15.93 13.66 -19.64
CA LEU A 350 -15.24 14.83 -19.11
C LEU A 350 -14.51 14.52 -17.80
N LEU A 351 -13.36 15.15 -17.67
CA LEU A 351 -12.47 15.07 -16.52
C LEU A 351 -12.14 16.49 -16.06
N ALA A 352 -12.38 16.78 -14.78
CA ALA A 352 -11.85 17.98 -14.14
C ALA A 352 -10.52 17.67 -13.48
N LEU A 353 -9.53 18.54 -13.68
CA LEU A 353 -8.19 18.45 -13.08
C LEU A 353 -7.88 19.72 -12.32
N GLY A 354 -7.51 19.60 -11.05
CA GLY A 354 -6.97 20.69 -10.24
C GLY A 354 -5.49 20.83 -10.53
N SER A 355 -5.04 22.04 -10.82
CA SER A 355 -3.67 22.31 -11.23
C SER A 355 -2.89 23.10 -10.18
N SER A 356 -1.57 22.86 -10.12
CA SER A 356 -0.60 23.61 -9.31
C SER A 356 -0.60 25.13 -9.52
N ASN A 357 -1.12 25.62 -10.64
CA ASN A 357 -1.21 27.05 -10.95
C ASN A 357 -2.53 27.73 -10.52
N GLY A 358 -3.42 27.03 -9.82
CA GLY A 358 -4.71 27.56 -9.39
C GLY A 358 -5.84 27.49 -10.44
N SER A 359 -5.62 26.86 -11.59
CA SER A 359 -6.69 26.61 -12.56
C SER A 359 -7.37 25.25 -12.30
N VAL A 360 -8.64 25.14 -12.66
CA VAL A 360 -9.31 23.85 -12.89
C VAL A 360 -9.45 23.62 -14.39
N ILE A 361 -8.85 22.55 -14.90
CA ILE A 361 -8.83 22.22 -16.33
C ILE A 361 -9.96 21.22 -16.61
N LEU A 362 -10.79 21.51 -17.61
CA LEU A 362 -11.82 20.59 -18.10
C LEU A 362 -11.30 19.90 -19.37
N TRP A 363 -11.19 18.57 -19.31
CA TRP A 363 -10.61 17.75 -20.37
C TRP A 363 -11.62 16.75 -20.91
N ASN A 364 -11.73 16.68 -22.23
CA ASN A 364 -12.52 15.66 -22.92
C ASN A 364 -11.67 14.40 -23.13
N ILE A 365 -12.06 13.32 -22.46
CA ILE A 365 -11.38 12.04 -22.48
C ILE A 365 -11.47 11.38 -23.87
N THR A 366 -12.63 11.50 -24.54
CA THR A 366 -12.88 10.82 -25.83
C THR A 366 -12.15 11.46 -27.00
N GLU A 367 -12.07 12.79 -27.01
CA GLU A 367 -11.39 13.56 -28.06
C GLU A 367 -9.93 13.86 -27.72
N ASN A 368 -9.51 13.51 -26.49
CA ASN A 368 -8.22 13.81 -25.90
C ASN A 368 -7.80 15.28 -26.08
N LYS A 369 -8.70 16.20 -25.69
CA LYS A 369 -8.47 17.64 -25.82
C LYS A 369 -8.91 18.39 -24.57
N GLN A 370 -8.23 19.49 -24.29
CA GLN A 370 -8.71 20.47 -23.32
C GLN A 370 -9.95 21.16 -23.89
N GLU A 371 -11.06 21.13 -23.14
CA GLU A 371 -12.27 21.86 -23.51
C GLU A 371 -12.30 23.26 -22.90
N ASP A 372 -11.85 23.40 -21.65
CA ASP A 372 -11.88 24.69 -20.95
C ASP A 372 -10.88 24.79 -19.80
N GLU A 373 -10.73 26.01 -19.28
CA GLU A 373 -9.89 26.33 -18.11
C GLU A 373 -10.61 27.33 -17.21
N LEU A 374 -11.04 26.87 -16.02
CA LEU A 374 -11.65 27.71 -15.01
C LEU A 374 -10.55 28.37 -14.18
N LYS A 375 -10.40 29.69 -14.31
CA LYS A 375 -9.36 30.49 -13.64
C LYS A 375 -9.96 31.30 -12.50
N GLY A 376 -9.34 31.20 -11.32
CA GLY A 376 -9.74 32.01 -10.17
C GLY A 376 -8.82 31.87 -8.97
N HIS A 377 -8.44 30.64 -8.59
CA HIS A 377 -7.55 30.45 -7.44
C HIS A 377 -6.17 31.07 -7.70
N THR A 378 -5.56 31.59 -6.63
CA THR A 378 -4.23 32.22 -6.71
C THR A 378 -3.09 31.25 -6.44
N GLU A 379 -3.40 30.08 -5.86
CA GLU A 379 -2.47 29.00 -5.60
C GLU A 379 -3.06 27.63 -6.01
N GLU A 380 -2.25 26.57 -5.90
CA GLU A 380 -2.59 25.20 -6.27
C GLU A 380 -3.99 24.75 -5.80
N VAL A 381 -4.73 24.10 -6.72
CA VAL A 381 -6.02 23.46 -6.43
C VAL A 381 -5.79 22.06 -5.87
N SER A 382 -5.80 21.95 -4.54
CA SER A 382 -5.47 20.73 -3.81
C SER A 382 -6.57 19.65 -3.84
N CYS A 383 -7.84 20.04 -3.97
CA CYS A 383 -8.96 19.10 -3.96
C CYS A 383 -10.14 19.59 -4.82
N ILE A 384 -10.88 18.66 -5.41
CA ILE A 384 -12.07 18.93 -6.23
C ILE A 384 -13.17 17.92 -5.89
N ALA A 385 -14.42 18.37 -5.89
CA ALA A 385 -15.61 17.53 -5.86
C ALA A 385 -16.66 17.98 -6.89
N LEU A 386 -17.45 17.03 -7.38
CA LEU A 386 -18.54 17.23 -8.35
C LEU A 386 -19.88 16.88 -7.72
N THR A 387 -20.91 17.67 -8.00
CA THR A 387 -22.28 17.28 -7.66
C THR A 387 -22.75 16.10 -8.52
N SER A 388 -23.70 15.32 -8.01
CA SER A 388 -24.18 14.10 -8.67
C SER A 388 -24.88 14.37 -10.01
N ASP A 389 -25.35 15.59 -10.26
CA ASP A 389 -25.91 16.04 -11.53
C ASP A 389 -24.85 16.61 -12.51
N ASN A 390 -23.59 16.72 -12.10
CA ASN A 390 -22.50 17.44 -12.79
C ASN A 390 -22.83 18.94 -13.07
N GLY A 391 -23.74 19.55 -12.30
CA GLY A 391 -24.09 20.96 -12.46
C GLY A 391 -23.04 21.88 -11.86
N LEU A 392 -22.50 21.51 -10.69
CA LEU A 392 -21.51 22.28 -9.95
C LEU A 392 -20.20 21.50 -9.74
N LEU A 393 -19.10 22.24 -9.78
CA LEU A 393 -17.80 21.79 -9.32
C LEU A 393 -17.37 22.65 -8.14
N ILE A 394 -16.85 22.02 -7.10
CA ILE A 394 -16.26 22.71 -5.95
C ILE A 394 -14.77 22.41 -5.92
N SER A 395 -13.95 23.45 -5.92
CA SER A 395 -12.50 23.35 -5.81
C SER A 395 -12.02 23.98 -4.51
N GLY A 396 -11.12 23.31 -3.79
CA GLY A 396 -10.40 23.87 -2.65
C GLY A 396 -8.92 24.08 -3.01
N SER A 397 -8.29 25.08 -2.40
CA SER A 397 -6.93 25.51 -2.76
C SER A 397 -6.06 25.84 -1.56
N LYS A 398 -4.76 25.88 -1.80
CA LYS A 398 -3.75 26.49 -0.91
C LYS A 398 -3.94 28.00 -0.72
N ASP A 399 -4.80 28.65 -1.50
CA ASP A 399 -5.22 30.05 -1.26
C ASP A 399 -6.25 30.22 -0.13
N TYR A 400 -6.55 29.14 0.59
CA TYR A 400 -7.45 29.07 1.75
C TYR A 400 -8.93 29.21 1.41
N THR A 401 -9.29 29.27 0.13
CA THR A 401 -10.68 29.39 -0.30
C THR A 401 -11.21 28.10 -0.92
N LEU A 402 -12.54 27.97 -0.93
CA LEU A 402 -13.21 27.10 -1.88
C LEU A 402 -13.93 27.94 -2.93
N ARG A 403 -13.93 27.50 -4.19
CA ARG A 403 -14.67 28.12 -5.29
C ARG A 403 -15.73 27.16 -5.81
N VAL A 404 -16.90 27.70 -6.12
CA VAL A 404 -18.03 26.97 -6.69
C VAL A 404 -18.20 27.41 -8.13
N TRP A 405 -18.15 26.45 -9.05
CA TRP A 405 -18.18 26.69 -10.48
C TRP A 405 -19.46 26.11 -11.08
N ASN A 406 -20.16 26.93 -11.87
CA ASN A 406 -21.21 26.45 -12.75
C ASN A 406 -20.59 25.81 -13.98
N LEU A 407 -20.83 24.52 -14.18
CA LEU A 407 -20.23 23.78 -15.29
C LEU A 407 -20.97 24.02 -16.62
N SER A 408 -22.24 24.42 -16.59
CA SER A 408 -22.99 24.76 -17.82
C SER A 408 -22.59 26.13 -18.38
N GLU A 409 -22.37 27.11 -17.51
CA GLU A 409 -21.95 28.46 -17.88
C GLU A 409 -20.43 28.63 -17.91
N LYS A 410 -19.70 27.69 -17.32
CA LYS A 410 -18.23 27.68 -17.15
C LYS A 410 -17.74 28.94 -16.44
N LYS A 411 -18.44 29.32 -15.37
CA LYS A 411 -18.19 30.52 -14.58
C LYS A 411 -18.18 30.21 -13.10
N GLU A 412 -17.49 31.06 -12.35
CA GLU A 412 -17.56 31.07 -10.89
C GLU A 412 -18.93 31.59 -10.44
N GLU A 413 -19.61 30.82 -9.59
CA GLU A 413 -20.86 31.24 -8.93
C GLU A 413 -20.61 31.86 -7.55
N ALA A 414 -19.62 31.34 -6.81
CA ALA A 414 -19.36 31.77 -5.44
C ALA A 414 -17.93 31.45 -4.99
N ILE A 415 -17.47 32.22 -4.01
CA ILE A 415 -16.25 31.98 -3.25
C ILE A 415 -16.64 31.76 -1.79
N PHE A 416 -16.26 30.62 -1.25
CA PHE A 416 -16.38 30.30 0.17
C PHE A 416 -15.08 30.68 0.88
N GLN A 417 -15.18 31.72 1.69
CA GLN A 417 -14.09 32.23 2.52
C GLN A 417 -14.36 31.88 3.98
N GLY A 418 -13.31 31.50 4.70
CA GLY A 418 -13.39 31.26 6.14
C GLY A 418 -12.20 30.47 6.68
N HIS A 419 -11.66 29.53 5.91
CA HIS A 419 -10.43 28.82 6.30
C HIS A 419 -9.25 29.80 6.41
N THR A 420 -8.35 29.53 7.35
CA THR A 420 -7.16 30.36 7.61
C THR A 420 -5.85 29.72 7.17
N ASP A 421 -5.93 28.54 6.57
CA ASP A 421 -4.82 27.80 5.99
C ASP A 421 -5.35 26.91 4.85
N SER A 422 -4.44 26.22 4.16
CA SER A 422 -4.66 25.43 2.95
C SER A 422 -5.85 24.48 3.10
N VAL A 423 -6.80 24.56 2.18
CA VAL A 423 -7.86 23.56 2.06
C VAL A 423 -7.22 22.32 1.44
N THR A 424 -7.47 21.13 1.98
CA THR A 424 -6.80 19.90 1.56
C THR A 424 -7.76 18.84 1.06
N SER A 425 -9.01 18.90 1.49
CA SER A 425 -10.03 17.93 1.14
C SER A 425 -11.39 18.61 1.08
N VAL A 426 -12.20 18.19 0.11
CA VAL A 426 -13.60 18.60 -0.03
C VAL A 426 -14.44 17.38 -0.40
N VAL A 427 -15.57 17.23 0.27
CA VAL A 427 -16.58 16.21 -0.03
C VAL A 427 -17.95 16.86 -0.13
N ILE A 428 -18.84 16.28 -0.94
CA ILE A 428 -20.21 16.75 -1.12
C ILE A 428 -21.15 15.71 -0.52
N THR A 429 -22.14 16.17 0.24
CA THR A 429 -23.20 15.28 0.76
C THR A 429 -23.95 14.61 -0.39
N ASN A 430 -24.37 13.36 -0.24
CA ASN A 430 -25.01 12.58 -1.31
C ASN A 430 -26.34 13.16 -1.85
N ASN A 431 -26.88 14.21 -1.22
CA ASN A 431 -28.05 14.95 -1.69
C ASN A 431 -27.69 16.27 -2.41
N ASP A 432 -26.41 16.52 -2.68
CA ASP A 432 -25.83 17.70 -3.33
C ASP A 432 -26.14 19.05 -2.65
N LYS A 433 -26.57 19.06 -1.38
CA LYS A 433 -26.94 20.29 -0.67
C LYS A 433 -25.76 20.98 0.00
N LEU A 434 -24.84 20.21 0.57
CA LEU A 434 -23.74 20.72 1.37
C LEU A 434 -22.39 20.30 0.79
N ALA A 435 -21.43 21.22 0.81
CA ALA A 435 -20.02 20.92 0.67
C ALA A 435 -19.36 20.95 2.05
N ILE A 436 -18.45 20.03 2.32
CA ILE A 436 -17.72 19.93 3.57
C ILE A 436 -16.23 19.97 3.25
N SER A 437 -15.50 20.89 3.87
CA SER A 437 -14.08 21.13 3.60
C SER A 437 -13.22 20.93 4.83
N GLY A 438 -12.04 20.33 4.65
CA GLY A 438 -11.02 20.13 5.68
C GLY A 438 -9.77 20.91 5.32
N SER A 439 -9.07 21.43 6.33
CA SER A 439 -7.93 22.31 6.15
C SER A 439 -6.80 22.05 7.15
N TYR A 440 -5.61 22.55 6.81
CA TYR A 440 -4.49 22.71 7.73
C TYR A 440 -4.76 23.69 8.88
N ASP A 441 -5.84 24.47 8.82
CA ASP A 441 -6.28 25.28 9.96
C ASP A 441 -6.91 24.45 11.10
N MET A 442 -6.88 23.11 10.97
CA MET A 442 -7.40 22.14 11.93
C MET A 442 -8.93 22.16 12.07
N THR A 443 -9.64 22.85 11.17
CA THR A 443 -11.10 22.91 11.18
C THR A 443 -11.69 22.14 10.00
N ILE A 444 -12.93 21.71 10.20
CA ILE A 444 -13.80 21.25 9.12
C ILE A 444 -14.96 22.24 9.00
N ARG A 445 -15.29 22.67 7.79
CA ARG A 445 -16.36 23.65 7.55
C ARG A 445 -17.44 23.08 6.65
N ILE A 446 -18.68 23.42 6.96
CA ILE A 446 -19.85 22.99 6.20
C ILE A 446 -20.45 24.21 5.49
N TRP A 447 -20.67 24.07 4.19
CA TRP A 447 -21.10 25.13 3.29
C TRP A 447 -22.40 24.73 2.59
N ASN A 448 -23.39 25.62 2.60
CA ASN A 448 -24.61 25.42 1.86
C ASN A 448 -24.40 25.79 0.38
N LEU A 449 -24.61 24.83 -0.52
CA LEU A 449 -24.41 25.02 -1.96
C LEU A 449 -25.52 25.81 -2.65
N GLN A 450 -26.71 25.90 -2.03
CA GLN A 450 -27.83 26.67 -2.56
C GLN A 450 -27.77 28.13 -2.11
N GLU A 451 -27.54 28.35 -0.81
CA GLU A 451 -27.49 29.68 -0.20
C GLU A 451 -26.11 30.33 -0.29
N LYS A 452 -25.11 29.57 -0.75
CA LYS A 452 -23.71 30.00 -0.94
C LYS A 452 -23.11 30.63 0.33
N ARG A 453 -23.37 30.04 1.49
CA ARG A 453 -22.85 30.51 2.78
C ARG A 453 -22.33 29.37 3.66
N GLN A 454 -21.48 29.71 4.62
CA GLN A 454 -21.09 28.77 5.66
C GLN A 454 -22.28 28.49 6.59
N GLU A 455 -22.55 27.23 6.89
CA GLU A 455 -23.55 26.83 7.89
C GLU A 455 -22.92 26.67 9.26
N THR A 456 -21.82 25.92 9.34
CA THR A 456 -21.19 25.60 10.62
C THR A 456 -19.70 25.28 10.47
N VAL A 457 -19.00 25.25 11.60
CA VAL A 457 -17.59 24.85 11.73
C VAL A 457 -17.52 23.74 12.77
N LEU A 458 -17.00 22.59 12.37
CA LEU A 458 -16.67 21.51 13.30
C LEU A 458 -15.27 21.76 13.85
N GLN A 459 -15.21 22.00 15.16
CA GLN A 459 -13.96 22.21 15.91
C GLN A 459 -13.73 21.02 16.84
N GLY A 460 -12.47 20.71 17.12
CA GLY A 460 -12.09 19.60 18.02
C GLY A 460 -10.89 18.80 17.53
N SER A 461 -10.55 18.90 16.25
CA SER A 461 -9.28 18.37 15.75
C SER A 461 -8.14 19.21 16.32
N LYS A 462 -7.09 18.53 16.81
CA LYS A 462 -5.86 19.17 17.27
C LYS A 462 -4.77 19.20 16.19
N ASN A 463 -5.09 18.66 15.02
CA ASN A 463 -4.15 18.40 13.94
C ASN A 463 -4.73 18.80 12.59
N TRP A 464 -3.83 18.96 11.62
CA TRP A 464 -4.16 19.23 10.22
C TRP A 464 -5.06 18.14 9.64
N ILE A 465 -6.14 18.54 8.96
CA ILE A 465 -7.00 17.62 8.22
C ILE A 465 -6.38 17.38 6.84
N TYR A 466 -6.19 16.12 6.46
CA TYR A 466 -5.58 15.74 5.18
C TYR A 466 -6.58 15.15 4.19
N CYS A 467 -7.48 14.31 4.68
CA CYS A 467 -8.45 13.58 3.87
C CYS A 467 -9.77 13.42 4.63
N MET A 468 -10.86 13.28 3.88
CA MET A 468 -12.19 13.08 4.44
C MET A 468 -13.04 12.20 3.53
N ASP A 469 -13.99 11.49 4.12
CA ASP A 469 -15.03 10.79 3.38
C ASP A 469 -16.33 10.69 4.19
N LEU A 470 -17.44 10.48 3.49
CA LEU A 470 -18.80 10.45 4.05
C LEU A 470 -19.41 9.06 4.01
N THR A 471 -20.20 8.76 5.03
CA THR A 471 -21.16 7.66 4.95
C THR A 471 -22.26 8.00 3.94
N LYS A 472 -22.76 6.97 3.25
CA LYS A 472 -23.80 7.09 2.21
C LYS A 472 -25.11 7.71 2.72
N ASP A 473 -25.40 7.57 4.00
CA ASP A 473 -26.57 8.14 4.66
C ASP A 473 -26.36 9.61 5.10
N ASN A 474 -25.17 10.19 4.84
CA ASN A 474 -24.75 11.52 5.28
C ASN A 474 -24.79 11.73 6.80
N ARG A 475 -24.79 10.65 7.60
CA ARG A 475 -24.82 10.76 9.05
C ARG A 475 -23.44 11.06 9.63
N PHE A 476 -22.42 10.37 9.13
CA PHE A 476 -21.07 10.48 9.66
C PHE A 476 -20.09 10.97 8.60
N LEU A 477 -19.21 11.86 9.03
CA LEU A 477 -18.00 12.24 8.33
C LEU A 477 -16.81 11.58 9.04
N VAL A 478 -15.88 11.03 8.27
CA VAL A 478 -14.60 10.56 8.80
C VAL A 478 -13.48 11.44 8.25
N SER A 479 -12.58 11.90 9.12
CA SER A 479 -11.43 12.73 8.75
C SER A 479 -10.12 12.10 9.20
N GLY A 480 -9.11 12.14 8.34
CA GLY A 480 -7.74 11.68 8.62
C GLY A 480 -6.81 12.86 8.83
N SER A 481 -5.90 12.73 9.79
CA SER A 481 -5.03 13.83 10.21
C SER A 481 -3.54 13.50 10.12
N TYR A 482 -2.68 14.52 10.30
CA TYR A 482 -1.22 14.38 10.29
C TYR A 482 -0.66 13.48 11.40
N HIS A 483 -1.37 13.37 12.52
CA HIS A 483 -0.93 12.63 13.68
C HIS A 483 -2.02 11.64 14.07
N GLU A 484 -1.79 10.36 13.76
CA GLU A 484 -2.39 9.09 14.25
C GLU A 484 -3.93 8.95 14.31
N ASP A 485 -4.63 10.04 14.58
CA ASP A 485 -6.05 10.15 14.82
C ASP A 485 -6.83 10.16 13.50
N ILE A 486 -7.74 9.18 13.40
CA ILE A 486 -8.89 9.26 12.53
C ILE A 486 -10.10 9.62 13.38
N ILE A 487 -10.82 10.66 12.99
CA ILE A 487 -11.94 11.19 13.76
C ILE A 487 -13.25 10.95 13.01
N ARG A 488 -14.25 10.44 13.72
CA ARG A 488 -15.64 10.37 13.26
C ARG A 488 -16.45 11.51 13.85
N TRP A 489 -17.16 12.22 12.99
CA TRP A 489 -18.02 13.35 13.31
C TRP A 489 -19.47 12.98 13.02
N ASP A 490 -20.38 13.30 13.93
CA ASP A 490 -21.82 13.21 13.67
C ASP A 490 -22.29 14.52 13.05
N LEU A 491 -22.78 14.47 11.81
CA LEU A 491 -23.24 15.65 11.06
C LEU A 491 -24.65 16.10 11.46
N SER A 492 -25.43 15.26 12.13
CA SER A 492 -26.75 15.65 12.65
C SER A 492 -26.61 16.52 13.90
N GLU A 493 -25.61 16.24 14.72
CA GLU A 493 -25.30 16.99 15.94
C GLU A 493 -24.17 18.01 15.76
N ASN A 494 -23.47 17.97 14.61
CA ASN A 494 -22.31 18.79 14.28
C ASN A 494 -21.21 18.74 15.35
N GLN A 495 -20.88 17.53 15.81
CA GLN A 495 -19.89 17.34 16.87
C GLN A 495 -18.96 16.16 16.62
N LEU A 496 -17.81 16.19 17.31
CA LEU A 496 -16.89 15.07 17.39
C LEU A 496 -17.56 13.93 18.15
N GLU A 497 -17.61 12.74 17.54
CA GLU A 497 -18.25 11.58 18.14
C GLU A 497 -17.22 10.57 18.67
N SER A 498 -16.21 10.22 17.86
CA SER A 498 -15.22 9.22 18.28
C SER A 498 -13.92 9.22 17.49
N PHE A 499 -12.93 8.48 18.02
CA PHE A 499 -11.62 8.27 17.41
C PHE A 499 -11.42 6.80 17.02
N PHE A 500 -10.66 6.57 15.94
CA PHE A 500 -10.05 5.28 15.63
C PHE A 500 -8.55 5.41 15.88
N ILE A 501 -8.04 4.63 16.83
CA ILE A 501 -6.65 4.67 17.29
C ILE A 501 -5.93 3.45 16.74
N GLY A 502 -4.76 3.67 16.13
CA GLY A 502 -3.86 2.56 15.75
C GLY A 502 -2.87 2.86 14.64
N HIS A 503 -3.05 3.91 13.84
CA HIS A 503 -1.97 4.38 12.95
C HIS A 503 -0.88 5.07 13.78
N VAL A 504 0.38 4.92 13.36
CA VAL A 504 1.55 5.52 14.06
C VAL A 504 2.17 6.70 13.27
N LYS A 505 1.56 7.04 12.14
CA LYS A 505 1.94 8.15 11.26
C LYS A 505 0.70 8.75 10.59
N SER A 506 0.88 9.88 9.92
CA SER A 506 -0.15 10.63 9.19
C SER A 506 -1.01 9.76 8.29
N VAL A 507 -2.32 9.97 8.32
CA VAL A 507 -3.30 9.30 7.46
C VAL A 507 -3.43 10.09 6.16
N CYS A 508 -3.03 9.46 5.05
CA CYS A 508 -2.92 10.07 3.73
C CYS A 508 -4.22 9.99 2.91
N SER A 509 -4.99 8.93 3.11
CA SER A 509 -6.26 8.71 2.40
C SER A 509 -7.24 7.95 3.28
N ILE A 510 -8.53 8.22 3.10
CA ILE A 510 -9.63 7.57 3.79
C ILE A 510 -10.73 7.22 2.78
N GLY A 511 -11.40 6.10 3.02
CA GLY A 511 -12.61 5.72 2.31
C GLY A 511 -13.61 5.01 3.21
N VAL A 512 -14.90 5.22 2.99
CA VAL A 512 -16.01 4.50 3.63
C VAL A 512 -16.60 3.51 2.63
N SER A 513 -16.80 2.27 3.06
CA SER A 513 -17.40 1.19 2.24
C SER A 513 -18.83 1.52 1.82
N PHE A 514 -19.26 0.90 0.71
CA PHE A 514 -20.59 1.10 0.14
C PHE A 514 -21.76 0.96 1.12
N ASP A 515 -21.63 0.03 2.08
CA ASP A 515 -22.65 -0.30 3.07
C ASP A 515 -22.49 0.43 4.41
N ASN A 516 -21.57 1.39 4.51
CA ASN A 516 -21.22 2.12 5.73
C ASN A 516 -20.75 1.25 6.91
N ARG A 517 -20.38 -0.02 6.69
CA ARG A 517 -19.89 -0.89 7.77
C ARG A 517 -18.40 -0.71 8.02
N TYR A 518 -17.62 -0.39 6.98
CA TYR A 518 -16.17 -0.35 7.06
C TYR A 518 -15.59 1.02 6.71
N LEU A 519 -14.57 1.39 7.46
CA LEU A 519 -13.68 2.51 7.19
C LEU A 519 -12.35 1.94 6.70
N ILE A 520 -11.79 2.53 5.66
CA ILE A 520 -10.51 2.21 5.08
C ILE A 520 -9.60 3.40 5.29
N SER A 521 -8.40 3.20 5.82
CA SER A 521 -7.42 4.27 6.02
C SER A 521 -6.05 3.85 5.54
N GLU A 522 -5.41 4.71 4.74
CA GLU A 522 -4.04 4.59 4.28
C GLU A 522 -3.16 5.56 5.07
N SER A 523 -1.99 5.12 5.54
CA SER A 523 -1.07 5.97 6.29
C SER A 523 0.38 5.83 5.82
N ASN A 524 1.16 6.87 6.12
CA ASN A 524 2.61 6.88 5.96
C ASN A 524 3.33 5.85 6.86
N ASP A 525 2.61 5.15 7.75
CA ASP A 525 3.11 3.98 8.47
C ASP A 525 3.25 2.72 7.60
N LEU A 526 2.96 2.84 6.29
CA LEU A 526 3.05 1.77 5.28
C LEU A 526 1.95 0.71 5.41
N VAL A 527 0.89 1.04 6.14
CA VAL A 527 -0.23 0.15 6.41
C VAL A 527 -1.52 0.77 5.92
N VAL A 528 -2.36 -0.07 5.34
CA VAL A 528 -3.77 0.23 5.11
C VAL A 528 -4.60 -0.59 6.09
N ARG A 529 -5.44 0.07 6.88
CA ARG A 529 -6.31 -0.59 7.87
C ARG A 529 -7.76 -0.57 7.39
N VAL A 530 -8.45 -1.69 7.60
CA VAL A 530 -9.90 -1.82 7.43
C VAL A 530 -10.51 -1.92 8.82
N TRP A 531 -11.29 -0.92 9.20
CA TRP A 531 -11.94 -0.79 10.49
C TRP A 531 -13.40 -1.11 10.36
N ASP A 532 -13.97 -1.79 11.34
CA ASP A 532 -15.41 -1.81 11.53
C ASP A 532 -15.85 -0.49 12.17
N ILE A 533 -16.73 0.26 11.50
CA ILE A 533 -17.13 1.61 11.92
C ILE A 533 -17.84 1.57 13.28
N GLN A 534 -18.64 0.54 13.55
CA GLN A 534 -19.45 0.47 14.77
C GLN A 534 -18.61 0.11 15.99
N THR A 535 -17.78 -0.93 15.86
CA THR A 535 -16.96 -1.49 16.95
C THR A 535 -15.61 -0.82 17.07
N LYS A 536 -15.16 -0.10 16.03
CA LYS A 536 -13.83 0.53 15.90
C LYS A 536 -12.67 -0.48 15.88
N ALA A 537 -12.96 -1.77 15.75
CA ALA A 537 -11.96 -2.81 15.66
C ALA A 537 -11.33 -2.87 14.27
N VAL A 538 -10.02 -3.12 14.20
CA VAL A 538 -9.32 -3.43 12.94
C VAL A 538 -9.69 -4.84 12.51
N LYS A 539 -10.30 -4.98 11.33
CA LYS A 539 -10.70 -6.25 10.70
C LYS A 539 -9.64 -6.81 9.77
N ALA A 540 -8.95 -5.94 9.05
CA ALA A 540 -7.88 -6.33 8.16
C ALA A 540 -6.78 -5.29 8.14
N ILE A 541 -5.55 -5.76 7.98
CA ILE A 541 -4.34 -4.97 7.82
C ILE A 541 -3.76 -5.35 6.46
N ILE A 542 -3.54 -4.36 5.60
CA ILE A 542 -3.00 -4.56 4.27
C ILE A 542 -1.64 -3.87 4.21
N THR A 543 -0.63 -4.62 3.77
CA THR A 543 0.76 -4.16 3.70
C THR A 543 1.32 -4.47 2.32
N MET A 544 2.18 -3.60 1.80
CA MET A 544 3.02 -3.99 0.67
C MET A 544 4.22 -4.82 1.16
N PRO A 545 4.75 -5.72 0.33
CA PRO A 545 6.02 -6.38 0.61
C PRO A 545 7.12 -5.33 0.79
N ASP A 546 8.10 -5.65 1.62
CA ASP A 546 9.36 -4.92 1.68
C ASP A 546 9.21 -3.42 1.96
N ASN A 547 8.18 -3.03 2.71
CA ASN A 547 7.92 -1.63 3.10
C ASN A 547 7.68 -0.68 1.91
N MET A 548 7.24 -1.19 0.75
CA MET A 548 6.82 -0.30 -0.35
C MET A 548 5.66 0.60 0.09
N ARG A 549 5.68 1.85 -0.38
CA ARG A 549 4.61 2.80 -0.08
C ARG A 549 3.40 2.53 -0.97
N PHE A 550 2.22 2.61 -0.39
CA PHE A 550 1.00 2.79 -1.18
C PHE A 550 1.06 4.14 -1.91
N LYS A 551 0.50 4.16 -3.13
CA LYS A 551 0.34 5.38 -3.95
C LYS A 551 -1.11 5.83 -4.05
N GLY A 552 -1.98 5.11 -3.35
CA GLY A 552 -3.38 5.46 -3.19
C GLY A 552 -4.22 4.24 -2.85
N VAL A 553 -5.28 4.52 -2.10
CA VAL A 553 -6.35 3.58 -1.77
C VAL A 553 -7.68 4.23 -2.04
N PHE A 554 -8.60 3.46 -2.61
CA PHE A 554 -9.97 3.89 -2.88
C PHE A 554 -10.96 2.81 -2.42
N ALA A 555 -11.90 3.20 -1.56
CA ALA A 555 -13.00 2.33 -1.16
C ALA A 555 -14.12 2.45 -2.18
N SER A 556 -14.58 1.30 -2.68
CA SER A 556 -15.70 1.27 -3.64
C SER A 556 -16.98 1.78 -3.00
N LYS A 557 -17.70 2.59 -3.77
CA LYS A 557 -19.05 3.10 -3.53
C LYS A 557 -20.12 2.27 -4.25
N ILE A 558 -19.77 1.09 -4.75
CA ILE A 558 -20.69 0.16 -5.43
C ILE A 558 -20.72 -1.20 -4.72
N GLU A 559 -19.56 -1.67 -4.24
CA GLU A 559 -19.40 -2.93 -3.54
C GLU A 559 -18.45 -2.78 -2.35
N ASN A 560 -18.36 -3.79 -1.48
CA ASN A 560 -17.41 -3.80 -0.36
C ASN A 560 -16.02 -4.25 -0.81
N ILE A 561 -15.46 -3.53 -1.76
CA ILE A 561 -14.12 -3.76 -2.29
C ILE A 561 -13.23 -2.53 -2.09
N ILE A 562 -11.93 -2.78 -2.00
CA ILE A 562 -10.89 -1.76 -1.86
C ILE A 562 -9.96 -1.89 -3.06
N TYR A 563 -9.79 -0.80 -3.78
CA TYR A 563 -8.78 -0.65 -4.81
C TYR A 563 -7.50 -0.12 -4.17
N ILE A 564 -6.41 -0.86 -4.34
CA ILE A 564 -5.13 -0.60 -3.70
C ILE A 564 -4.08 -0.46 -4.79
N SER A 565 -3.24 0.55 -4.69
CA SER A 565 -2.13 0.67 -5.61
C SER A 565 -0.78 0.90 -4.98
N SER A 566 0.19 0.24 -5.59
CA SER A 566 1.63 0.36 -5.36
C SER A 566 2.30 1.38 -6.28
N GLY A 567 1.56 2.03 -7.19
CA GLY A 567 2.12 2.86 -8.27
C GLY A 567 2.59 2.07 -9.50
N LEU A 568 2.70 0.75 -9.40
CA LEU A 568 2.96 -0.16 -10.53
C LEU A 568 1.67 -0.65 -11.19
N GLY A 569 0.59 -0.74 -10.42
CA GLY A 569 -0.68 -1.32 -10.87
C GLY A 569 -1.74 -1.27 -9.78
N ILE A 570 -2.80 -2.04 -9.97
CA ILE A 570 -3.87 -2.20 -8.99
C ILE A 570 -4.03 -3.63 -8.51
N SER A 571 -4.37 -3.72 -7.23
CA SER A 571 -4.97 -4.88 -6.61
C SER A 571 -6.35 -4.52 -6.04
N VAL A 572 -7.24 -5.51 -6.03
CA VAL A 572 -8.61 -5.38 -5.55
C VAL A 572 -8.78 -6.33 -4.37
N TYR A 573 -9.07 -5.77 -3.21
CA TYR A 573 -9.40 -6.54 -2.02
C TYR A 573 -10.90 -6.53 -1.79
N ASN A 574 -11.53 -7.70 -1.77
CA ASN A 574 -12.93 -7.85 -1.40
C ASN A 574 -13.04 -8.12 0.10
N ILE A 575 -13.66 -7.19 0.83
CA ILE A 575 -13.73 -7.22 2.29
C ILE A 575 -14.60 -8.40 2.76
N ASP A 576 -15.77 -8.59 2.13
CA ASP A 576 -16.72 -9.64 2.53
C ASP A 576 -16.21 -11.05 2.21
N LYS A 577 -15.56 -11.22 1.05
CA LYS A 577 -15.01 -12.51 0.62
C LYS A 577 -13.63 -12.80 1.24
N LYS A 578 -12.99 -11.81 1.85
CA LYS A 578 -11.61 -11.90 2.34
C LYS A 578 -10.62 -12.32 1.25
N THR A 579 -10.83 -11.87 0.01
CA THR A 579 -10.00 -12.23 -1.15
C THR A 579 -9.28 -11.01 -1.69
N LEU A 580 -7.95 -11.12 -1.85
CA LEU A 580 -7.14 -10.13 -2.56
C LEU A 580 -6.81 -10.68 -3.95
N GLU A 581 -7.15 -9.91 -4.99
CA GLU A 581 -6.86 -10.26 -6.38
C GLU A 581 -6.00 -9.18 -7.03
N HIS A 582 -5.07 -9.59 -7.90
CA HIS A 582 -4.38 -8.64 -8.77
C HIS A 582 -5.32 -8.21 -9.91
N GLY A 583 -5.40 -6.91 -10.17
CA GLY A 583 -6.20 -6.35 -11.25
C GLY A 583 -5.43 -6.20 -12.56
N VAL A 584 -4.50 -5.24 -12.59
CA VAL A 584 -3.71 -4.89 -13.79
C VAL A 584 -2.46 -4.10 -13.42
N PHE A 585 -1.35 -4.27 -14.16
CA PHE A 585 -0.21 -3.36 -14.12
C PHE A 585 -0.33 -2.20 -15.13
N PHE A 586 0.23 -1.04 -14.79
CA PHE A 586 0.24 0.14 -15.65
C PHE A 586 1.23 0.03 -16.82
N ASP A 587 2.20 -0.86 -16.68
CA ASP A 587 3.12 -1.22 -17.73
C ASP A 587 2.77 -2.60 -18.27
N LYS A 588 2.52 -2.66 -19.58
CA LYS A 588 2.17 -3.91 -20.25
C LYS A 588 3.32 -4.92 -20.19
N THR A 589 4.57 -4.46 -20.25
CA THR A 589 5.73 -5.36 -20.20
C THR A 589 5.86 -6.02 -18.84
N LEU A 590 5.56 -5.29 -17.76
CA LEU A 590 5.45 -5.86 -16.42
C LEU A 590 4.26 -6.81 -16.29
N ASP A 591 3.11 -6.46 -16.86
CA ASP A 591 1.91 -7.31 -16.86
C ASP A 591 2.22 -8.65 -17.55
N ASP A 592 2.78 -8.61 -18.75
CA ASP A 592 3.18 -9.78 -19.53
C ASP A 592 4.23 -10.62 -18.76
N TYR A 593 5.25 -9.98 -18.17
CA TYR A 593 6.27 -10.67 -17.37
C TYR A 593 5.70 -11.35 -16.13
N TYR A 594 4.76 -10.71 -15.42
CA TYR A 594 4.10 -11.29 -14.25
C TYR A 594 3.30 -12.55 -14.61
N TYR A 595 2.65 -12.59 -15.78
CA TYR A 595 1.94 -13.80 -16.23
C TYR A 595 2.89 -14.96 -16.53
N GLU A 596 4.10 -14.68 -17.01
CA GLU A 596 5.13 -15.70 -17.24
C GLU A 596 5.84 -16.12 -15.95
N HIS A 597 5.99 -15.19 -15.00
CA HIS A 597 6.71 -15.38 -13.74
C HIS A 597 5.90 -14.85 -12.53
N PRO A 598 4.84 -15.56 -12.08
CA PRO A 598 3.97 -15.09 -11.00
C PRO A 598 4.66 -14.84 -9.65
N SER A 599 5.84 -15.42 -9.41
CA SER A 599 6.62 -15.24 -8.18
C SER A 599 7.06 -13.80 -7.94
N ILE A 600 7.22 -12.98 -9.00
CA ILE A 600 7.50 -11.54 -8.83
C ILE A 600 6.39 -10.84 -8.03
N GLY A 601 5.17 -11.39 -8.03
CA GLY A 601 4.06 -10.92 -7.23
C GLY A 601 4.36 -10.87 -5.73
N GLU A 602 5.23 -11.73 -5.22
CA GLU A 602 5.60 -11.73 -3.81
C GLU A 602 6.34 -10.46 -3.38
N CYS A 603 6.99 -9.77 -4.32
CA CYS A 603 7.70 -8.50 -4.10
C CYS A 603 6.85 -7.27 -4.38
N ILE A 604 5.87 -7.35 -5.28
CA ILE A 604 5.21 -6.14 -5.83
C ILE A 604 3.71 -6.06 -5.55
N LEU A 605 3.08 -7.13 -5.05
CA LEU A 605 1.65 -7.17 -4.75
C LEU A 605 1.38 -7.07 -3.24
N PRO A 606 0.32 -6.37 -2.82
CA PRO A 606 -0.06 -6.26 -1.42
C PRO A 606 -0.36 -7.64 -0.80
N LYS A 607 -0.29 -7.69 0.53
CA LYS A 607 -0.68 -8.83 1.36
C LYS A 607 -1.71 -8.37 2.37
N VAL A 608 -2.67 -9.24 2.69
CA VAL A 608 -3.73 -8.97 3.68
C VAL A 608 -3.53 -9.89 4.87
N ILE A 609 -3.55 -9.29 6.05
CA ILE A 609 -3.51 -9.94 7.35
C ILE A 609 -4.87 -9.72 8.01
N PHE A 610 -5.52 -10.79 8.44
CA PHE A 610 -6.84 -10.74 9.05
C PHE A 610 -6.73 -10.72 10.56
N ASN A 611 -7.45 -9.78 11.18
CA ASN A 611 -7.73 -9.80 12.61
C ASN A 611 -9.12 -10.42 12.80
N ASP A 612 -9.14 -11.76 12.96
CA ASP A 612 -10.35 -12.50 13.31
C ASP A 612 -10.74 -12.35 14.79
#